data_AF-A0A960JIZ6-F1
#
_entry.id   AF-A0A960JIZ6-F1
#
_cell.length_a   1.000
_cell.length_b   1.000
_cell.length_c   1.000
_cell.angle_alpha   90.00
_cell.angle_beta   90.00
_cell.angle_gamma   90.00
#
_symmetry.space_group_name_H-M   'P 1'
#
loop_
_entity.id
_entity.type
_entity.pdbx_description
1 polymer ?
#
loop_
_entity_poly.entity_id
_entity_poly.type
_entity_poly.pdbx_seq_one_letter_code
_entity_poly.pdbx_strand_id
1 'polypeptide(L)' 'ALYTMLAHGVTTGALFLLVGFIYERRHTRLISEYGGLSGIMPIYATLFVITTMASIGLPFLNGFVGEFL' A
#
# COMPACT_ATOMS: atom_id res chain seq x y z
N ALA A 1 4.44 3.22 -20.53
CA ALA A 1 5.21 1.94 -20.37
C ALA A 1 6.36 2.00 -19.34
N LEU A 2 7.44 2.77 -19.54
CA LEU A 2 8.52 2.90 -18.53
C LEU A 2 7.98 3.50 -17.21
N TYR A 3 7.16 4.55 -17.32
CA TYR A 3 6.48 5.17 -16.18
C TYR A 3 5.61 4.17 -15.41
N THR A 4 4.86 3.33 -16.13
CA THR A 4 4.03 2.26 -15.56
C THR A 4 4.87 1.26 -14.76
N MET A 5 6.01 0.82 -15.30
CA MET A 5 6.90 -0.14 -14.62
C MET A 5 7.57 0.46 -13.38
N LEU A 6 7.98 1.73 -13.45
CA LEU A 6 8.53 2.45 -12.30
C LEU A 6 7.47 2.66 -11.21
N ALA A 7 6.28 3.12 -11.58
CA ALA A 7 5.17 3.32 -10.65
C ALA A 7 4.76 1.99 -9.99
N HIS A 8 4.70 0.91 -10.76
CA HIS A 8 4.42 -0.43 -10.24
C HIS A 8 5.51 -0.90 -9.27
N GLY A 9 6.79 -0.78 -9.62
CA GLY A 9 7.90 -1.20 -8.76
C GLY A 9 7.91 -0.49 -7.40
N VAL A 10 7.69 0.84 -7.41
CA VAL A 10 7.62 1.63 -6.16
C VAL A 10 6.42 1.22 -5.31
N THR A 11 5.24 1.10 -5.92
CA THR A 11 4.00 0.85 -5.19
C THR A 11 3.95 -0.57 -4.63
N THR A 12 4.34 -1.56 -5.44
CA THR A 12 4.44 -2.96 -5.02
C THR A 12 5.47 -3.10 -3.90
N GLY A 13 6.66 -2.49 -4.03
CA GLY A 13 7.68 -2.50 -2.98
C GLY A 13 7.20 -1.91 -1.65
N ALA A 14 6.47 -0.78 -1.71
CA ALA A 14 5.88 -0.16 -0.53
C ALA A 14 4.82 -1.06 0.15
N LEU A 15 3.95 -1.71 -0.63
CA LEU A 15 2.95 -2.65 -0.07
C LEU A 15 3.61 -3.85 0.62
N PHE A 16 4.63 -4.45 0.00
CA PHE A 16 5.37 -5.55 0.63
C PHE A 16 6.05 -5.13 1.93
N LEU A 17 6.63 -3.92 1.99
CA LEU A 17 7.19 -3.36 3.22
C LEU A 17 6.13 -3.16 4.30
N LEU A 18 4.99 -2.56 3.96
CA LEU A 18 3.91 -2.29 4.92
C LEU A 18 3.27 -3.57 5.46
N VAL A 19 3.10 -4.59 4.62
CA VAL A 19 2.61 -5.91 5.04
C VAL A 19 3.64 -6.64 5.90
N GLY A 20 4.92 -6.61 5.51
CA GLY A 20 6.00 -7.20 6.30
C GLY A 20 6.11 -6.56 7.70
N PHE A 21 6.01 -5.24 7.77
CA PHE A 21 6.06 -4.49 9.03
C PHE A 21 4.94 -4.89 10.00
N ILE A 22 3.70 -5.05 9.51
CA ILE A 22 2.60 -5.43 10.40
C ILE A 22 2.63 -6.92 10.75
N TYR A 23 3.07 -7.76 9.82
CA TYR A 23 3.29 -9.17 10.08
C TYR A 23 4.32 -9.38 11.19
N GLU A 24 5.43 -8.65 11.18
CA GLU A 24 6.45 -8.74 12.23
C GLU A 24 5.91 -8.38 13.63
N ARG A 25 4.90 -7.50 13.70
CA ARG A 25 4.28 -7.12 14.98
C ARG A 25 3.22 -8.09 15.49
N ARG A 26 2.59 -8.85 14.60
CA ARG A 26 1.41 -9.67 14.93
C ARG A 26 1.65 -11.17 14.78
N HIS A 27 2.69 -11.56 14.03
CA HIS A 27 3.06 -12.94 13.67
C HIS A 27 1.87 -13.82 13.22
N THR A 28 0.86 -13.19 12.62
CA THR A 28 -0.36 -13.84 12.14
C THR A 28 -0.65 -13.38 10.73
N ARG A 29 -1.35 -14.21 9.94
CA ARG A 29 -1.83 -13.83 8.60
C ARG A 29 -3.36 -13.76 8.54
N LEU A 30 -4.02 -13.93 9.69
CA LEU A 30 -5.47 -13.91 9.78
C LEU A 30 -5.98 -12.47 9.77
N ILE A 31 -6.63 -12.06 8.68
CA ILE A 31 -7.18 -10.71 8.48
C ILE A 31 -8.13 -10.31 9.64
N SER A 32 -8.88 -11.27 10.19
CA SER A 32 -9.78 -11.05 11.32
C SER A 32 -9.08 -10.50 12.58
N GLU A 33 -7.77 -10.75 12.74
CA GLU A 33 -6.98 -10.29 13.89
C GLU A 33 -6.39 -8.88 13.71
N TYR A 34 -6.62 -8.25 12.55
CA TYR A 34 -6.12 -6.90 12.20
C TYR A 34 -7.20 -5.80 12.39
N GLY A 35 -8.32 -6.10 13.06
CA GLY A 35 -9.35 -5.11 13.40
C GLY A 35 -8.83 -3.99 14.31
N GLY A 36 -9.31 -2.76 14.11
CA GLY A 36 -9.00 -1.61 14.98
C GLY A 36 -7.64 -0.94 14.77
N LEU A 37 -6.85 -1.37 13.78
CA LEU A 37 -5.52 -0.83 13.49
C LEU A 37 -5.49 0.67 13.17
N SER A 38 -6.54 1.20 12.54
CA SER A 38 -6.63 2.63 12.23
C SER A 38 -6.65 3.52 13.48
N GLY A 39 -7.18 3.04 14.60
CA GLY A 39 -7.19 3.79 15.86
C GLY A 39 -5.85 3.77 16.58
N ILE A 40 -5.14 2.63 16.55
CA ILE A 40 -3.87 2.42 17.27
C ILE A 40 -2.67 2.91 16.44
N MET A 41 -2.74 2.75 15.12
CA MET A 41 -1.65 3.06 14.17
C MET A 41 -2.17 3.92 12.99
N PRO A 42 -2.66 5.14 13.24
CA PRO A 42 -3.32 5.99 12.23
C PRO A 42 -2.39 6.37 11.06
N ILE A 43 -1.09 6.58 11.33
CA ILE A 43 -0.10 6.89 10.28
C ILE A 43 0.10 5.68 9.37
N TYR A 44 0.25 4.49 9.95
CA TYR A 44 0.37 3.25 9.17
C TYR A 44 -0.86 3.02 8.31
N ALA A 45 -2.07 3.16 8.88
CA ALA A 45 -3.31 3.01 8.14
C ALA A 45 -3.42 4.02 6.98
N THR A 46 -3.04 5.28 7.21
CA THR A 46 -3.01 6.31 6.17
C THR A 46 -2.05 5.93 5.04
N LEU A 47 -0.82 5.54 5.36
CA LEU A 47 0.17 5.12 4.35
C LEU A 47 -0.27 3.87 3.60
N PHE A 48 -0.86 2.89 4.29
CA PHE A 48 -1.40 1.68 3.69
C PHE A 48 -2.52 1.97 2.71
N VAL A 49 -3.47 2.83 3.08
CA VAL A 49 -4.56 3.25 2.18
C VAL A 49 -4.03 4.00 0.98
N ILE A 50 -3.16 5.00 1.16
CA ILE A 50 -2.59 5.76 0.03
C ILE A 50 -1.84 4.84 -0.93
N THR A 51 -1.01 3.93 -0.41
CA THR A 51 -0.25 2.98 -1.25
C THR A 51 -1.18 2.00 -1.98
N THR A 52 -2.26 1.55 -1.33
CA THR A 52 -3.27 0.69 -1.97
C THR A 52 -4.02 1.45 -3.08
N MET A 53 -4.40 2.71 -2.83
CA MET A 53 -5.04 3.56 -3.84
C MET A 53 -4.11 3.85 -5.02
N ALA A 54 -2.80 4.02 -4.77
CA ALA A 54 -1.80 4.17 -5.81
C ALA A 54 -1.70 2.91 -6.69
N SER A 55 -1.88 1.72 -6.09
CA SER A 55 -1.83 0.44 -6.79
C SER A 55 -3.04 0.21 -7.71
N ILE A 56 -4.21 0.72 -7.32
CA ILE A 56 -5.46 0.60 -8.09
C ILE A 56 -5.61 1.74 -9.12
N GLY A 57 -4.66 2.67 -9.19
CA GLY A 57 -4.65 3.74 -10.19
C GLY A 57 -5.61 4.89 -9.88
N LEU A 58 -5.81 5.25 -8.61
CA LEU A 58 -6.63 6.41 -8.25
C LEU A 58 -6.09 7.69 -8.92
N PRO A 59 -6.96 8.54 -9.51
CA PRO A 59 -6.57 9.86 -10.00
C PRO A 59 -5.77 10.62 -8.94
N PHE A 60 -4.76 11.37 -9.38
CA PHE A 60 -3.77 12.07 -8.55
C PHE A 60 -2.62 11.23 -7.98
N LEU A 61 -2.59 9.91 -8.17
CA LEU A 61 -1.48 9.05 -7.73
C LEU A 61 -0.61 8.55 -8.90
N ASN A 62 0.56 8.01 -8.58
CA ASN A 62 1.55 7.58 -9.57
C ASN A 62 1.05 6.45 -10.50
N GLY A 63 0.19 5.55 -10.02
CA GLY A 63 -0.41 4.49 -10.82
C GLY A 63 -1.28 5.03 -11.95
N PHE A 64 -2.03 6.10 -11.68
CA PHE A 64 -2.83 6.79 -12.68
C PHE A 64 -1.96 7.45 -13.76
N VAL A 65 -0.91 8.19 -13.36
CA VAL A 65 -0.01 8.83 -14.35
C VAL A 65 0.65 7.80 -15.28
N GLY A 66 0.98 6.62 -14.76
CA GLY A 66 1.54 5.52 -15.55
C GLY A 66 0.55 4.81 -16.49
N GLU A 67 -0.76 4.95 -16.29
CA GLU A 67 -1.80 4.39 -17.18
C GLU A 67 -2.08 5.29 -18.39
N PHE A 68 -1.92 6.61 -18.24
CA PHE A 68 -2.15 7.59 -19.30
C PHE A 68 -0.90 7.89 -20.16
N LEU A 69 0.28 7.39 -19.76
CA LEU A 69 1.60 7.58 -20.42
C LEU A 69 2.27 6.26 -20.86
#